data_AF-A0A950YT05-F1
#
_entry.id   AF-A0A950YT05-F1
#
_cell.length_a   1.000
_cell.length_b   1.000
_cell.length_c   1.000
_cell.angle_alpha   90.00
_cell.angle_beta   90.00
_cell.angle_gamma   90.00
#
_symmetry.space_group_name_H-M   'P 1'
#
loop_
_entity.id
_entity.type
_entity.pdbx_description
1 polymer ?
#
loop_
_entity_poly.entity_id
_entity_poly.type
_entity_poly.pdbx_seq_one_letter_code
_entity_poly.pdbx_strand_id
1 'polypeptide(L)'
;GPAVVQYWRSFEQLERFARAGDQPHLPVWTSFNRAVRASGDVGIWHETYRVGAGEYECIYGNMPRVGLAAAGVHAPIGSTGQSAARRIGATSVDQPALPPYPNP
;
A
#
# COMPACT_ATOMS: atom_id res chain seq x y z
N GLY A 1 -0.95 -11.98 14.84
CA GLY A 1 0.37 -11.32 14.90
C GLY A 1 0.31 -9.98 14.19
N PRO A 2 1.36 -9.14 14.28
CA PRO A 2 1.42 -7.89 13.54
C PRO A 2 1.51 -8.14 12.03
N ALA A 3 1.00 -7.22 11.23
CA ALA A 3 1.21 -7.15 9.79
C ALA A 3 1.84 -5.80 9.43
N VAL A 4 2.69 -5.78 8.40
CA VAL A 4 3.33 -4.56 7.89
C VAL A 4 2.98 -4.40 6.42
N VAL A 5 2.53 -3.21 6.04
CA VAL A 5 2.30 -2.83 4.65
C VAL A 5 3.38 -1.85 4.25
N GLN A 6 4.07 -2.14 3.13
CA GLN A 6 5.12 -1.29 2.58
C GLN A 6 4.70 -0.82 1.18
N TYR A 7 5.01 0.43 0.86
CA TYR A 7 4.76 1.02 -0.45
C TYR A 7 6.07 1.36 -1.11
N TRP A 8 6.26 0.87 -2.33
CA TRP A 8 7.48 1.04 -3.10
C TRP A 8 7.16 1.73 -4.41
N ARG A 9 7.98 2.69 -4.83
CA ARG A 9 7.79 3.35 -6.13
C ARG A 9 8.08 2.42 -7.29
N SER A 10 8.93 1.42 -7.09
CA SER A 10 9.24 0.40 -8.09
C SER A 10 9.68 -0.90 -7.42
N PHE A 11 9.62 -2.00 -8.17
CA PHE A 11 10.05 -3.31 -7.68
C PHE A 11 11.58 -3.35 -7.46
N GLU A 12 12.34 -2.63 -8.28
CA GLU A 12 13.80 -2.51 -8.16
C GLU A 12 14.21 -1.87 -6.83
N GLN A 13 13.45 -0.89 -6.34
CA GLN A 13 13.71 -0.29 -5.03
C GLN A 13 13.45 -1.27 -3.88
N LEU A 14 12.35 -2.04 -3.97
CA LEU A 14 12.07 -3.12 -3.02
C LEU A 14 13.19 -4.17 -3.05
N GLU A 15 13.61 -4.61 -4.24
CA GLU A 15 14.65 -5.61 -4.37
C GLU A 15 15.99 -5.12 -3.80
N ARG A 16 16.37 -3.86 -4.08
CA ARG A 16 17.57 -3.26 -3.49
C ARG A 16 17.48 -3.25 -1.97
N PHE A 17 16.36 -2.81 -1.39
CA PHE A 17 16.18 -2.82 0.06
C PHE A 17 16.31 -4.23 0.64
N ALA A 18 15.72 -5.23 -0.02
CA ALA A 18 15.72 -6.61 0.46
C ALA A 18 17.10 -7.28 0.41
N ARG A 19 17.96 -6.92 -0.56
CA ARG A 19 19.21 -7.63 -0.87
C ARG A 19 20.48 -6.87 -0.52
N ALA A 20 20.45 -5.55 -0.39
CA ALA A 20 21.66 -4.79 -0.19
C ALA A 20 22.19 -4.96 1.26
N GLY A 21 23.50 -5.16 1.39
CA GLY A 21 24.14 -5.39 2.69
C GLY A 21 24.23 -4.14 3.57
N ASP A 22 24.05 -2.96 2.98
CA ASP A 22 23.98 -1.66 3.66
C ASP A 22 22.55 -1.29 4.11
N GLN A 23 21.58 -2.18 3.89
CA GLN A 23 20.18 -2.00 4.26
C GLN A 23 19.78 -2.95 5.41
N PRO A 24 18.79 -2.59 6.23
CA PRO A 24 18.47 -3.34 7.45
C PRO A 24 17.81 -4.70 7.19
N HIS A 25 17.21 -4.92 6.00
CA HIS A 25 16.45 -6.14 5.73
C HIS A 25 17.32 -7.41 5.77
N LEU A 26 18.38 -7.47 4.98
CA LEU A 26 19.18 -8.69 4.82
C LEU A 26 19.87 -9.15 6.12
N PRO A 27 20.48 -8.27 6.95
CA PRO A 27 21.05 -8.66 8.23
C PRO A 27 20.02 -9.23 9.21
N VAL A 28 18.86 -8.56 9.34
CA VAL A 28 17.77 -9.00 10.22
C VAL A 28 17.18 -10.33 9.73
N TRP A 29 16.94 -10.46 8.42
CA TRP A 29 16.45 -11.69 7.82
C TRP A 29 17.40 -12.87 8.05
N THR A 30 18.71 -12.63 7.96
CA THR A 30 19.74 -13.64 8.26
C THR A 30 19.69 -14.06 9.73
N SER A 31 19.61 -13.10 10.66
CA SER A 31 19.51 -13.36 12.10
C SER A 31 18.26 -14.17 12.45
N PHE A 32 17.11 -13.79 11.89
CA PHE A 32 15.84 -14.50 12.05
C PHE A 32 15.94 -15.96 11.59
N ASN A 33 16.46 -16.20 10.38
CA ASN A 33 16.58 -17.56 9.86
C ASN A 33 17.53 -18.44 10.69
N ARG A 34 18.61 -17.87 11.22
CA ARG A 34 19.51 -18.61 12.13
C ARG A 34 18.80 -19.04 13.41
N ALA A 35 17.90 -18.21 13.93
CA ALA A 35 17.22 -18.45 15.19
C ALA A 35 16.08 -19.46 15.08
N VAL A 36 15.18 -19.33 14.09
CA VAL A 36 13.88 -20.02 14.13
C VAL A 36 13.54 -20.91 12.93
N ARG A 37 14.35 -20.92 11.86
CA ARG A 37 14.01 -21.60 10.58
C ARG A 37 13.60 -23.07 10.73
N ALA A 38 14.20 -23.80 11.68
CA ALA A 38 13.94 -25.23 11.88
C ALA A 38 12.99 -25.54 13.05
N SER A 39 12.54 -24.52 13.79
CA SER A 39 11.81 -24.69 15.05
C SER A 39 10.29 -24.84 14.88
N GLY A 40 9.71 -24.18 13.87
CA GLY A 40 8.26 -24.06 13.73
C GLY A 40 7.60 -23.05 14.69
N ASP A 41 8.38 -22.43 15.58
CA ASP A 41 7.87 -21.54 16.64
C ASP A 41 7.30 -20.22 16.08
N VAL A 42 7.82 -19.75 14.95
CA VAL A 42 7.42 -18.48 14.31
C VAL A 42 7.22 -18.67 12.81
N GLY A 43 6.01 -18.39 12.33
CA GLY A 43 5.67 -18.37 10.91
C GLY A 43 5.73 -16.95 10.31
N ILE A 44 5.98 -16.88 9.00
CA ILE A 44 5.90 -15.64 8.21
C ILE A 44 5.09 -15.89 6.94
N TRP A 45 4.48 -14.84 6.41
CA TRP A 45 3.98 -14.78 5.05
C TRP A 45 4.34 -13.40 4.46
N HIS A 46 4.46 -13.32 3.14
CA HIS A 46 4.52 -12.05 2.45
C HIS A 46 3.89 -12.17 1.07
N GLU A 47 3.21 -11.10 0.65
CA GLU A 47 2.60 -10.97 -0.67
C GLU A 47 3.13 -9.69 -1.30
N THR A 48 3.40 -9.72 -2.59
CA THR A 48 3.93 -8.55 -3.31
C THR A 48 3.19 -8.41 -4.62
N TYR A 49 2.58 -7.24 -4.81
CA TYR A 49 1.80 -6.90 -5.99
C TYR A 49 2.48 -5.76 -6.74
N ARG A 50 2.64 -5.93 -8.06
CA ARG A 50 2.98 -4.83 -8.96
C ARG A 50 1.66 -4.22 -9.44
N VAL A 51 1.42 -2.98 -9.07
CA VAL A 51 0.21 -2.24 -9.45
C VAL A 51 0.62 -1.08 -10.36
N GLY A 52 0.00 -0.99 -11.55
CA GLY A 52 0.25 0.10 -12.47
C GLY A 52 -0.24 1.45 -11.96
N ALA A 53 0.32 2.53 -12.50
CA ALA A 53 -0.18 3.87 -12.21
C ALA A 53 -1.64 3.99 -12.66
N GLY A 54 -2.52 4.44 -11.76
CA GLY A 54 -3.96 4.52 -12.02
C GLY A 54 -4.74 3.21 -11.80
N GLU A 55 -4.07 2.08 -11.59
CA GLU A 55 -4.71 0.79 -11.32
C GLU A 55 -4.99 0.56 -9.82
N TYR A 56 -5.17 1.64 -9.07
CA TYR A 56 -5.52 1.64 -7.66
C TYR A 56 -6.34 2.87 -7.30
N GLU A 57 -7.20 2.73 -6.29
CA GLU A 57 -7.91 3.85 -5.67
C GLU A 57 -7.99 3.64 -4.16
N CYS A 58 -8.03 4.72 -3.39
CA CYS A 58 -8.13 4.67 -1.94
C CYS A 58 -8.84 5.92 -1.41
N ILE A 59 -9.59 5.75 -0.32
CA ILE A 59 -10.29 6.83 0.37
C ILE A 59 -9.99 6.75 1.87
N TYR A 60 -9.91 7.91 2.52
CA TYR A 60 -9.64 8.03 3.94
C TYR A 60 -10.67 8.99 4.52
N GLY A 61 -11.57 8.48 5.36
CA GLY A 61 -12.61 9.28 6.03
C GLY A 61 -12.47 9.17 7.54
N ASN A 62 -12.45 10.30 8.26
CA ASN A 62 -12.41 10.38 9.72
C ASN A 62 -11.29 9.54 10.39
N MET A 63 -10.13 9.44 9.75
CA MET A 63 -9.00 8.67 10.26
C MET A 63 -7.66 9.37 9.99
N PRO A 64 -6.60 9.05 10.76
CA PRO A 64 -5.27 9.59 10.50
C PRO A 64 -4.75 9.26 9.10
N ARG A 65 -3.82 10.08 8.60
CA ARG A 65 -3.12 9.81 7.33
C ARG A 65 -2.17 8.63 7.49
N VAL A 66 -2.54 7.50 6.89
CA VAL A 66 -1.76 6.25 6.88
C VAL A 66 -1.83 5.62 5.49
N GLY A 67 -1.05 4.56 5.26
CA GLY A 67 -1.12 3.83 3.98
C GLY A 67 -0.64 4.66 2.79
N LEU A 68 -1.32 4.53 1.64
CA LEU A 68 -1.05 5.32 0.43
C LEU A 68 -1.19 6.83 0.65
N ALA A 69 -2.08 7.31 1.52
CA ALA A 69 -2.17 8.75 1.85
C ALA A 69 -0.93 9.30 2.57
N ALA A 70 -0.12 8.43 3.19
CA ALA A 70 1.17 8.80 3.75
C ALA A 70 2.33 8.58 2.76
N ALA A 71 2.22 7.58 1.87
CA ALA A 71 3.25 7.25 0.88
C ALA A 71 3.25 8.18 -0.35
N GLY A 72 2.12 8.82 -0.65
CA GLY A 72 1.92 9.63 -1.86
C GLY A 72 1.18 10.94 -1.60
N VAL A 73 0.53 11.46 -2.64
CA VAL A 73 -0.28 12.68 -2.57
C VAL A 73 -1.67 12.33 -2.04
N HIS A 74 -2.12 13.06 -1.02
CA HIS A 74 -3.47 12.95 -0.46
C HIS A 74 -4.28 14.19 -0.84
N ALA A 75 -5.37 14.00 -1.59
CA ALA A 75 -6.20 15.07 -2.14
C ALA A 75 -7.69 14.90 -1.75
N PRO A 76 -8.49 15.99 -1.74
CA PRO A 76 -9.93 15.92 -1.51
C PRO A 76 -10.65 15.08 -2.59
N ILE A 77 -11.67 14.30 -2.19
CA ILE A 77 -12.39 13.39 -3.10
C ILE A 77 -13.06 14.09 -4.28
N GLY A 78 -13.54 15.32 -4.08
CA GLY A 78 -14.23 16.11 -5.09
C GLY A 78 -13.39 16.47 -6.31
N SER A 79 -12.06 16.31 -6.27
CA SER A 79 -11.19 16.60 -7.42
C SER A 79 -11.12 15.47 -8.46
N THR A 80 -11.54 14.25 -8.13
CA THR A 80 -11.37 13.07 -9.01
C THR A 80 -12.67 12.32 -9.33
N GLY A 81 -13.66 12.36 -8.43
CA GLY A 81 -14.95 11.73 -8.62
C GLY A 81 -15.48 11.07 -7.35
N GLN A 82 -16.80 10.98 -7.26
CA GLN A 82 -17.50 10.48 -6.06
C GLN A 82 -17.67 8.96 -6.08
N SER A 83 -17.67 8.34 -7.26
CA SER A 83 -17.69 6.87 -7.42
C SER A 83 -16.29 6.25 -7.56
N ALA A 84 -16.11 5.04 -7.02
CA ALA A 84 -14.86 4.29 -7.15
C ALA A 84 -14.51 4.00 -8.62
N ALA A 85 -15.52 3.62 -9.42
CA ALA A 85 -15.35 3.32 -10.84
C ALA A 85 -14.83 4.55 -11.64
N ARG A 86 -15.29 5.76 -11.30
CA ARG A 86 -14.76 6.99 -11.88
C ARG A 86 -13.31 7.24 -11.44
N ARG A 87 -13.01 7.10 -10.15
CA ARG A 87 -11.68 7.38 -9.58
C ARG A 87 -10.60 6.44 -10.10
N ILE A 88 -10.90 5.15 -10.22
CA ILE A 88 -9.96 4.15 -10.76
C ILE A 88 -9.90 4.15 -12.29
N GLY A 89 -10.70 4.99 -12.95
CA GLY A 89 -10.70 5.10 -14.42
C GLY A 89 -11.42 3.97 -15.15
N ALA A 90 -12.19 3.12 -14.45
CA ALA A 90 -13.01 2.09 -15.08
C ALA A 90 -14.17 2.67 -15.93
N THR A 91 -14.56 3.92 -15.65
CA THR A 91 -15.55 4.66 -16.43
C THR A 91 -15.26 6.17 -16.42
N SER A 92 -15.70 6.87 -17.46
CA SER A 92 -15.71 8.33 -17.52
C SER A 92 -16.93 8.96 -16.85
N VAL A 93 -17.99 8.18 -16.63
CA VAL A 93 -19.25 8.65 -16.02
C VAL A 93 -19.14 8.53 -14.50
N ASP A 94 -19.30 9.64 -13.79
CA ASP A 94 -19.37 9.63 -12.33
C ASP A 94 -20.82 9.41 -11.86
N GLN A 95 -21.12 8.18 -11.45
CA GLN A 95 -22.45 7.79 -10.98
C GLN A 95 -22.35 7.28 -9.54
N PRO A 96 -22.35 8.17 -8.53
CA PRO A 96 -22.32 7.76 -7.14
C PRO A 96 -23.66 7.15 -6.72
N ALA A 97 -23.62 6.15 -5.83
CA ALA A 97 -24.82 5.51 -5.31
C ALA A 97 -25.66 6.42 -4.39
N LEU A 98 -25.02 7.44 -3.82
CA LEU A 98 -25.65 8.47 -2.98
C LEU A 98 -25.29 9.85 -3.54
N PRO A 99 -26.12 10.88 -3.30
CA PRO A 99 -25.75 12.25 -3.61
C PRO A 99 -24.39 12.60 -2.97
N PRO A 100 -23.54 13.38 -3.66
CA PRO A 100 -22.28 13.83 -3.08
C PRO A 100 -22.54 14.56 -1.77
N TYR A 101 -21.72 14.29 -0.75
CA TYR A 101 -21.74 15.12 0.45
C TYR A 101 -21.29 16.54 0.05
N PRO A 102 -21.95 17.59 0.57
CA PRO A 102 -21.43 18.94 0.42
C PRO A 102 -20.00 18.95 0.96
N ASN A 103 -19.03 19.39 0.15
CA ASN A 103 -17.67 19.59 0.61
C ASN A 103 -17.71 20.54 1.83
N PRO A 104 -17.03 20.23 2.94
CA PRO A 104 -16.71 21.24 3.93
C PRO A 104 -15.80 22.33 3.35
#